data_AF-A0A3G3GLY2-F1
#
_entry.id   AF-A0A3G3GLY2-F1
#
_cell.length_a   1.000
_cell.length_b   1.000
_cell.length_c   1.000
_cell.angle_alpha   90.00
_cell.angle_beta   90.00
_cell.angle_gamma   90.00
#
_symmetry.space_group_name_H-M   'P 1'
#
loop_
_entity.id
_entity.type
_entity.pdbx_description
1 polymer ?
#
loop_
_entity_poly.entity_id
_entity_poly.type
_entity_poly.pdbx_seq_one_letter_code
_entity_poly.pdbx_strand_id
1 'polypeptide(L)' 'MITDEKFVIKSYGKSELAALYGWHMKTLKRKMLYYGLEWPSDNVFTPKQVAQIVEKLGIPFSLFED' A
#
# COMPACT_ATOMS: atom_id res chain seq x y z
N MET A 1 -4.35 0.33 25.00
CA MET A 1 -3.05 -0.06 24.43
C MET A 1 -3.05 0.43 23.00
N ILE A 2 -2.32 1.49 22.69
CA ILE A 2 -2.10 1.92 21.31
C ILE A 2 -0.92 1.08 20.85
N THR A 3 -1.16 0.03 20.06
CA THR A 3 -0.09 -0.67 19.37
C THR A 3 0.45 0.29 18.33
N ASP A 4 1.69 0.74 18.52
CA ASP A 4 2.47 1.53 17.57
C ASP A 4 2.77 0.63 16.35
N GLU A 5 1.75 0.41 15.51
CA GLU A 5 1.87 -0.42 14.32
C GLU A 5 2.66 0.33 13.26
N LYS A 6 3.99 0.13 13.27
CA LYS A 6 4.86 0.63 12.21
C LYS A 6 4.62 -0.18 10.94
N PHE A 7 4.38 0.51 9.84
CA PHE A 7 4.30 -0.14 8.53
C PHE A 7 5.64 -0.80 8.17
N VAL A 8 5.58 -2.05 7.68
CA VAL A 8 6.77 -2.84 7.31
C VAL A 8 6.76 -3.12 5.82
N ILE A 9 7.86 -2.86 5.12
CA ILE A 9 7.98 -3.26 3.71
C ILE A 9 8.21 -4.78 3.64
N LYS A 10 7.16 -5.51 3.29
CA LYS A 10 7.18 -6.96 3.05
C LYS A 10 6.23 -7.31 1.90
N SER A 11 6.09 -8.58 1.58
CA SER A 11 5.06 -9.02 0.63
C SER A 11 3.68 -8.82 1.23
N TYR A 12 2.76 -8.28 0.45
CA TYR A 12 1.37 -8.05 0.87
C TYR A 12 0.39 -8.60 -0.15
N GLY A 13 -0.70 -9.20 0.31
CA GLY A 13 -1.83 -9.48 -0.57
C GLY A 13 -2.44 -8.19 -1.11
N LYS A 14 -3.06 -8.23 -2.29
CA LYS A 14 -3.70 -7.04 -2.88
C LYS A 14 -4.75 -6.40 -1.97
N SER A 15 -5.61 -7.22 -1.37
CA SER A 15 -6.64 -6.77 -0.43
C SER A 15 -6.05 -6.33 0.90
N GLU A 16 -4.98 -6.99 1.35
CA GLU A 16 -4.27 -6.65 2.59
C GLU A 16 -3.66 -5.25 2.47
N LEU A 17 -2.85 -4.99 1.43
CA LEU A 17 -2.24 -3.68 1.22
C LEU A 17 -3.31 -2.59 1.07
N ALA A 18 -4.39 -2.85 0.33
CA ALA A 18 -5.49 -1.90 0.18
C ALA A 18 -6.16 -1.58 1.53
N ALA A 19 -6.36 -2.59 2.39
CA ALA A 19 -6.90 -2.41 3.72
C ALA A 19 -5.97 -1.57 4.63
N LEU A 20 -4.65 -1.71 4.51
CA LEU A 20 -3.70 -0.85 5.24
C LEU A 20 -3.85 0.63 4.86
N TYR A 21 -4.14 0.92 3.59
CA TYR A 21 -4.47 2.27 3.13
C TYR A 21 -5.91 2.70 3.46
N GLY A 22 -6.73 1.85 4.09
CA GLY A 22 -8.16 2.12 4.32
C GLY A 22 -8.99 2.17 3.03
N TRP A 23 -8.53 1.52 1.96
CA TRP A 23 -9.13 1.60 0.64
C TRP A 23 -9.68 0.26 0.13
N HIS A 24 -10.66 0.34 -0.76
CA HIS A 24 -11.01 -0.80 -1.59
C HIS A 24 -9.89 -1.11 -2.58
N MET A 25 -9.72 -2.40 -2.93
CA MET A 25 -8.71 -2.85 -3.90
C MET A 25 -8.80 -2.13 -5.26
N LYS A 26 -10.02 -1.80 -5.70
CA LYS A 26 -10.25 -1.01 -6.94
C LYS A 26 -9.67 0.40 -6.84
N THR A 27 -9.75 1.03 -5.67
CA THR A 27 -9.20 2.36 -5.41
C THR A 27 -7.67 2.33 -5.40
N LEU A 28 -7.07 1.35 -4.71
CA LEU A 28 -5.62 1.16 -4.73
C LEU A 28 -5.11 0.97 -6.17
N LYS A 29 -5.76 0.11 -6.96
CA LYS A 29 -5.43 -0.09 -8.38
C LYS A 29 -5.47 1.21 -9.18
N ARG A 30 -6.53 2.01 -9.01
CA ARG A 30 -6.68 3.28 -9.73
C ARG A 30 -5.60 4.29 -9.35
N LYS A 31 -5.27 4.37 -8.06
CA LYS A 31 -4.18 5.24 -7.56
C LYS A 31 -2.83 4.81 -8.11
N MET A 32 -2.51 3.52 -8.07
CA MET A 32 -1.28 2.99 -8.66
C MET A 32 -1.15 3.35 -10.14
N LEU A 33 -2.19 3.10 -10.94
CA LEU A 33 -2.19 3.45 -12.36
C LEU A 33 -2.02 4.95 -12.61
N TYR A 34 -2.62 5.80 -11.77
CA TYR A 34 -2.46 7.26 -11.86
C TYR A 34 -1.00 7.71 -11.68
N TYR A 35 -0.24 7.03 -10.80
CA TYR A 35 1.19 7.29 -10.59
C TYR A 35 2.11 6.46 -11.50
N GLY A 36 1.56 5.75 -12.50
CA GLY A 36 2.34 4.93 -13.42
C GLY A 36 2.93 3.66 -12.80
N LEU A 37 2.40 3.21 -11.64
CA LEU A 37 2.81 1.96 -11.01
C LEU A 37 2.08 0.78 -11.65
N GLU A 38 2.82 -0.29 -11.93
CA GLU A 38 2.25 -1.50 -12.52
C GLU A 38 1.40 -2.27 -11.50
N TRP A 39 0.21 -2.69 -11.92
CA TRP A 39 -0.60 -3.62 -11.15
C TRP A 39 -0.11 -5.05 -11.39
N PRO A 40 0.38 -5.77 -10.36
CA PRO A 40 0.92 -7.10 -10.55
C PRO A 40 -0.16 -8.06 -11.05
N SER A 41 0.25 -8.96 -11.94
CA SER A 41 -0.58 -10.07 -12.41
C SER A 41 -0.89 -11.04 -11.26
N ASP A 42 0.11 -11.35 -10.43
CA ASP A 42 -0.03 -12.19 -9.24
C ASP A 42 -0.90 -11.56 -8.14
N ASN A 43 -1.43 -12.36 -7.22
CA ASN A 43 -2.29 -11.88 -6.14
C ASN A 43 -1.55 -11.16 -5.00
N VAL A 44 -0.23 -10.99 -5.12
CA VAL A 44 0.66 -10.47 -4.08
C VAL A 44 1.54 -9.37 -4.66
N PHE A 45 1.75 -8.31 -3.89
CA PHE A 45 2.79 -7.32 -4.13
C PHE A 45 4.09 -7.80 -3.49
N THR A 46 5.17 -7.79 -4.25
CA THR A 46 6.52 -8.07 -3.73
C THR A 46 7.01 -6.92 -2.82
N PRO A 47 7.98 -7.15 -1.92
CA PRO A 47 8.51 -6.08 -1.07
C PRO A 47 9.05 -4.90 -1.88
N LYS A 48 9.64 -5.17 -3.06
CA LYS A 48 10.11 -4.14 -3.98
C LYS A 48 8.97 -3.28 -4.53
N GLN A 49 7.87 -3.91 -4.96
CA GLN A 49 6.68 -3.18 -5.41
C GLN A 49 6.04 -2.39 -4.28
N VAL A 50 5.98 -2.95 -3.08
CA VAL A 50 5.44 -2.28 -1.89
C VAL A 50 6.26 -1.04 -1.54
N ALA A 51 7.60 -1.12 -1.61
CA ALA A 51 8.47 0.04 -1.42
C ALA A 51 8.16 1.16 -2.44
N GLN A 52 7.97 0.81 -3.72
CA GLN A 52 7.62 1.77 -4.76
C GLN A 52 6.23 2.38 -4.56
N ILE A 53 5.25 1.57 -4.14
CA ILE A 53 3.90 2.03 -3.82
C ILE A 53 3.95 3.04 -2.69
N VAL A 54 4.68 2.73 -1.62
CA VAL A 54 4.82 3.59 -0.44
C VAL A 54 5.59 4.87 -0.76
N GLU A 55 6.60 4.81 -1.62
CA GLU A 55 7.32 6.00 -2.10
C GLU A 55 6.39 6.98 -2.83
N LYS A 56 5.43 6.48 -3.62
CA LYS A 56 4.51 7.33 -4.40
C LYS A 56 3.22 7.71 -3.68
N LEU A 57 2.65 6.78 -2.89
CA LEU A 57 1.36 6.95 -2.21
C LEU A 57 1.51 7.40 -0.76
N GLY A 58 2.72 7.36 -0.21
CA GLY A 58 2.98 7.56 1.22
C GLY A 58 2.85 6.26 2.03
N ILE A 59 3.32 6.31 3.27
CA ILE A 59 3.20 5.20 4.23
C ILE A 59 1.71 5.06 4.59
N PRO A 60 1.11 3.86 4.45
CA PRO A 60 -0.25 3.65 4.94
C PRO A 60 -0.25 3.84 6.46
N PHE A 61 -1.34 4.40 7.01
CA PHE A 61 -1.44 4.87 8.40
C PHE A 61 -0.68 6.15 8.76
N SER A 62 -0.02 6.82 7.80
CA SER A 62 0.53 8.18 8.02
C SER A 62 -0.61 9.21 8.03
N LEU A 63 -1.56 9.06 8.95
CA LEU A 63 -2.57 10.04 9.35
C LEU A 63 -2.13 10.69 10.68
N PHE A 64 -0.87 11.09 10.79
CA PHE A 64 -0.32 11.98 11.83
C PHE A 64 0.90 12.64 11.14
N GLU A 65 1.09 13.96 11.04
CA GLU A 65 0.61 15.12 11.81
C GLU A 65 0.45 16.34 10.87
N ASP A 66 -0.62 17.11 11.04
CA ASP A 66 -0.56 18.57 11.33
C ASP A 66 -1.71 18.88 12.31
#